data_AF-A0A7J6E1M8-F1
#
_entry.id   AF-A0A7J6E1M8-F1
#
_cell.length_a   1.000
_cell.length_b   1.000
_cell.length_c   1.000
_cell.angle_alpha   90.00
_cell.angle_beta   90.00
_cell.angle_gamma   90.00
#
_symmetry.space_group_name_H-M   'P 1'
#
loop_
_entity.id
_entity.type
_entity.pdbx_description
1 polymer ?
#
loop_
_entity_poly.entity_id
_entity_poly.type
_entity_poly.pdbx_seq_one_letter_code
_entity_poly.pdbx_strand_id
1 'polypeptide(L)'
;MKTCLSISSIKAFQCCAARFKIWIVLIGSTLQTEKIIVAFNTEKVKKRVAFVLIDGLGDVSLPRLGLKTPLQAAKIPNLDAIASAGVNGLMDPVEVGLGCGSDTAHLSLLGYDPRVYYRGRGAFESMGAGLAMSPGDIAFKSNFATLDEETGVVISRRADRHFEEEGPILCAALDGMKLPSFPQYEVRVRYATEHRCGVVVKGPKLSGNISGTDPLKDNRLLLKAEALDDTDEARHTANVVNELSKEISRILISHPLNAKRASEGKNIANIVLLRGCGIRIERIGLVGIVILWEVL
;
A
#
# COMPACT_ATOMS: atom_id res chain seq x y z
N MET A 1 40.75 10.28 -24.47
CA MET A 1 40.08 11.60 -24.46
C MET A 1 38.60 11.37 -24.22
N LYS A 2 38.08 11.98 -23.14
CA LYS A 2 36.73 12.55 -22.90
C LYS A 2 35.51 11.78 -23.48
N THR A 3 34.51 11.38 -22.71
CA THR A 3 33.81 12.20 -21.69
C THR A 3 33.22 11.35 -20.57
N CYS A 4 33.63 11.67 -19.35
CA CYS A 4 33.01 11.30 -18.09
C CYS A 4 31.84 12.28 -17.86
N LEU A 5 30.61 11.80 -17.73
CA LEU A 5 29.50 12.61 -17.21
C LEU A 5 29.36 12.31 -15.72
N SER A 6 29.96 13.19 -14.91
CA SER A 6 29.71 13.25 -13.48
C SER A 6 28.31 13.78 -13.24
N ILE A 7 27.42 12.97 -12.68
CA ILE A 7 26.19 13.45 -12.03
C ILE A 7 26.44 13.37 -10.53
N SER A 8 27.22 14.34 -10.05
CA SER A 8 27.22 14.75 -8.65
C SER A 8 25.94 15.56 -8.40
N SER A 9 25.18 15.17 -7.38
CA SER A 9 24.01 15.85 -6.78
C SER A 9 22.63 15.29 -7.14
N ILE A 10 22.33 14.07 -6.70
CA ILE A 10 20.95 13.68 -6.36
C ILE A 10 20.89 13.55 -4.84
N LYS A 11 20.21 14.52 -4.22
CA LYS A 11 19.90 14.52 -2.78
C LYS A 11 19.13 13.24 -2.44
N ALA A 12 19.52 12.62 -1.34
CA ALA A 12 18.98 11.39 -0.79
C ALA A 12 17.44 11.30 -0.87
N PHE A 13 16.95 10.56 -1.87
CA PHE A 13 15.66 9.88 -1.79
C PHE A 13 15.98 8.41 -1.58
N GLN A 14 15.86 7.99 -0.34
CA GLN A 14 16.06 6.61 0.10
C GLN A 14 14.86 5.77 -0.38
N CYS A 15 14.84 5.47 -1.67
CA CYS A 15 14.01 4.43 -2.24
C CYS A 15 14.97 3.31 -2.64
N CYS A 16 14.90 2.17 -1.94
CA CYS A 16 15.67 0.97 -2.26
C CYS A 16 15.35 0.51 -3.68
N ALA A 17 16.09 1.02 -4.66
CA ALA A 17 16.18 0.43 -5.99
C ALA A 17 17.14 -0.75 -5.90
N ALA A 18 16.68 -1.84 -5.31
CA ALA A 18 17.40 -3.10 -5.33
C ALA A 18 16.56 -4.12 -6.10
N ARG A 19 17.13 -4.64 -7.19
CA ARG A 19 16.54 -5.72 -8.00
C ARG A 19 16.07 -6.84 -7.07
N PHE A 20 14.81 -7.24 -7.18
CA PHE A 20 14.31 -8.42 -6.51
C PHE A 20 14.87 -9.65 -7.22
N LYS A 21 15.66 -10.47 -6.52
CA LYS A 21 15.91 -11.84 -6.95
C LYS A 21 14.77 -12.69 -6.42
N ILE A 22 13.86 -13.13 -7.28
CA ILE A 22 12.82 -14.09 -6.90
C ILE A 22 13.25 -15.46 -7.41
N TRP A 23 13.29 -16.43 -6.50
CA TRP A 23 13.53 -17.83 -6.80
C TRP A 23 12.19 -18.50 -7.10
N ILE A 24 11.89 -18.74 -8.38
CA ILE A 24 10.77 -19.61 -8.75
C ILE A 24 11.34 -20.99 -9.08
N VAL A 25 11.10 -21.94 -8.18
CA VAL A 25 11.48 -23.34 -8.37
C VAL A 25 10.39 -24.04 -9.18
N LEU A 26 10.61 -24.15 -10.49
CA LEU A 26 9.81 -25.04 -11.33
C LEU A 26 10.45 -26.44 -11.31
N ILE A 27 9.89 -27.36 -10.51
CA ILE A 27 10.29 -28.77 -10.54
C ILE A 27 9.60 -29.45 -11.74
N GLY A 28 10.29 -29.52 -12.88
CA GLY A 28 9.85 -30.26 -14.05
C GLY A 28 10.72 -30.08 -15.28
N SER A 29 11.50 -31.13 -15.58
CA SER A 29 12.14 -31.52 -16.85
C SER A 29 12.18 -30.51 -18.01
N THR A 30 13.42 -30.15 -18.37
CA THR A 30 13.97 -29.80 -19.70
C THR A 30 13.14 -28.85 -20.57
N LEU A 31 13.60 -27.60 -20.71
CA LEU A 31 13.10 -26.67 -21.72
C LEU A 31 14.26 -25.99 -22.46
N GLN A 32 14.21 -26.11 -23.78
CA GLN A 32 15.13 -25.54 -24.75
C GLN A 32 14.66 -24.11 -25.10
N THR A 33 15.62 -23.24 -25.39
CA THR A 33 15.46 -21.81 -25.68
C THR A 33 14.55 -21.53 -26.88
N GLU A 34 13.43 -20.85 -26.63
CA GLU A 34 12.78 -19.79 -27.45
C GLU A 34 11.39 -19.51 -26.85
N LYS A 35 11.05 -18.23 -26.60
CA LYS A 35 9.73 -17.70 -26.17
C LYS A 35 8.82 -18.69 -25.40
N ILE A 36 8.74 -18.53 -24.07
CA ILE A 36 7.76 -19.28 -23.26
C ILE A 36 6.34 -18.76 -23.55
N ILE A 37 5.71 -19.30 -24.59
CA ILE A 37 4.25 -19.36 -24.70
C ILE A 37 3.86 -20.62 -23.93
N VAL A 38 3.27 -20.48 -22.74
CA VAL A 38 2.67 -21.61 -22.03
C VAL A 38 1.39 -22.01 -22.78
N ALA A 39 1.53 -22.79 -23.84
CA ALA A 39 0.42 -23.50 -24.45
C ALA A 39 -0.03 -24.59 -23.47
N PHE A 40 -1.22 -24.43 -22.91
CA PHE A 40 -1.83 -25.43 -22.02
C PHE A 40 -2.26 -26.64 -22.84
N ASN A 41 -1.39 -27.65 -22.91
CA ASN A 41 -1.76 -29.00 -23.35
C ASN A 41 -2.70 -29.61 -22.30
N THR A 42 -3.88 -30.07 -22.73
CA THR A 42 -5.05 -30.41 -21.90
C THR A 42 -4.96 -31.74 -21.14
N GLU A 43 -3.83 -32.45 -21.20
CA GLU A 43 -3.58 -33.67 -20.42
C GLU A 43 -2.36 -33.57 -19.49
N LYS A 44 -2.25 -32.48 -18.70
CA LYS A 44 -1.22 -32.38 -17.66
C LYS A 44 -1.77 -32.74 -16.28
N VAL A 45 -1.17 -33.76 -15.66
CA VAL A 45 -1.29 -34.05 -14.22
C VAL A 45 -1.13 -32.73 -13.46
N LYS A 46 -2.15 -32.36 -12.67
CA LYS A 46 -2.13 -31.13 -11.86
C LYS A 46 -0.98 -31.20 -10.87
N LYS A 47 0.13 -30.52 -11.17
CA LYS A 47 1.25 -30.35 -10.25
C LYS A 47 0.89 -29.28 -9.22
N ARG A 48 1.29 -29.51 -7.97
CA ARG A 48 1.21 -28.48 -6.92
C ARG A 48 2.37 -27.50 -7.12
N VAL A 49 2.09 -26.21 -6.98
CA VAL A 49 3.10 -25.14 -7.08
C VAL A 49 3.23 -24.50 -5.72
N ALA A 50 4.46 -24.38 -5.22
CA ALA A 50 4.79 -23.55 -4.07
C ALA A 50 5.45 -22.27 -4.58
N PHE A 51 4.82 -21.13 -4.32
CA PHE A 51 5.36 -19.81 -4.65
C PHE A 51 5.85 -19.15 -3.36
N VAL A 52 7.16 -18.91 -3.27
CA VAL A 52 7.81 -18.36 -2.07
C VAL A 52 8.32 -16.97 -2.39
N LEU A 53 7.79 -15.97 -1.69
CA LEU A 53 8.22 -14.57 -1.79
C LEU A 53 8.97 -14.19 -0.52
N ILE A 54 10.21 -13.72 -0.67
CA ILE A 54 11.00 -13.17 0.44
C ILE A 54 10.99 -11.65 0.29
N ASP A 55 10.23 -10.98 1.16
CA ASP A 55 10.04 -9.53 1.08
C ASP A 55 11.37 -8.79 1.30
N GLY A 56 11.62 -7.77 0.49
CA GLY A 56 12.84 -6.96 0.56
C GLY A 56 14.16 -7.72 0.35
N LEU A 57 14.18 -8.87 -0.36
CA LEU A 57 15.41 -9.67 -0.53
C LEU A 57 16.51 -8.95 -1.33
N GLY A 58 16.12 -8.09 -2.27
CA GLY A 58 17.06 -7.30 -3.07
C GLY A 58 17.79 -6.28 -2.20
N ASP A 59 19.12 -6.20 -2.33
CA ASP A 59 19.93 -5.14 -1.70
C ASP A 59 21.13 -4.78 -2.57
N VAL A 60 21.84 -3.73 -2.17
CA VAL A 60 23.10 -3.27 -2.78
C VAL A 60 24.32 -3.90 -2.10
N SER A 61 25.46 -3.84 -2.78
CA SER A 61 26.75 -4.24 -2.19
C SER A 61 27.16 -3.27 -1.09
N LEU A 62 27.54 -3.79 0.08
CA LEU A 62 27.92 -2.99 1.24
C LEU A 62 29.42 -3.11 1.54
N PRO A 63 30.17 -2.00 1.75
CA PRO A 63 31.59 -2.05 2.11
C PRO A 63 31.86 -2.90 3.36
N ARG A 64 31.01 -2.82 4.38
CA ARG A 64 31.14 -3.61 5.63
C ARG A 64 30.99 -5.13 5.43
N LEU A 65 30.47 -5.57 4.28
CA LEU A 65 30.34 -6.98 3.92
C LEU A 65 31.40 -7.41 2.88
N GLY A 66 32.47 -6.62 2.71
CA GLY A 66 33.48 -6.88 1.68
C GLY A 66 32.93 -6.70 0.27
N LEU A 67 32.11 -5.66 0.06
CA LEU A 67 31.44 -5.34 -1.22
C LEU A 67 30.45 -6.42 -1.72
N LYS A 68 29.89 -7.20 -0.79
CA LYS A 68 28.81 -8.16 -1.04
C LYS A 68 27.45 -7.60 -0.64
N THR A 69 26.37 -8.14 -1.21
CA THR A 69 25.01 -7.95 -0.68
C THR A 69 24.78 -8.81 0.58
N PRO A 70 23.79 -8.52 1.43
CA PRO A 70 23.43 -9.38 2.55
C PRO A 70 23.11 -10.81 2.11
N LEU A 71 22.40 -11.00 0.98
CA LEU A 71 22.10 -12.32 0.44
C LEU A 71 23.37 -13.10 0.07
N GLN A 72 24.37 -12.44 -0.51
CA GLN A 72 25.66 -13.06 -0.85
C GLN A 72 26.53 -13.36 0.37
N ALA A 73 26.39 -12.60 1.45
CA ALA A 73 27.15 -12.80 2.69
C ALA A 73 26.52 -13.86 3.61
N ALA A 74 25.22 -14.11 3.47
CA ALA A 74 24.47 -15.05 4.30
C ALA A 74 24.86 -16.51 4.01
N LYS A 75 24.86 -17.35 5.05
CA LYS A 75 25.01 -18.81 4.91
C LYS A 75 23.64 -19.43 4.65
N ILE A 76 23.32 -19.69 3.39
CA ILE A 76 21.97 -20.11 2.95
C ILE A 76 22.01 -21.42 2.13
N PRO A 77 22.54 -22.53 2.68
CA PRO A 77 22.79 -23.76 1.93
C PRO A 77 21.55 -24.34 1.25
N ASN A 78 20.36 -24.14 1.83
CA ASN A 78 19.11 -24.61 1.25
C ASN A 78 18.69 -23.81 0.00
N LEU A 79 18.88 -22.49 0.01
CA LEU A 79 18.61 -21.65 -1.16
C LEU A 79 19.65 -21.93 -2.25
N ASP A 80 20.91 -22.15 -1.88
CA ASP A 80 21.98 -22.52 -2.82
C ASP A 80 21.73 -23.91 -3.45
N ALA A 81 21.23 -24.88 -2.67
CA ALA A 81 20.85 -26.20 -3.20
C ALA A 81 19.69 -26.08 -4.19
N ILE A 82 18.64 -25.33 -3.83
CA ILE A 82 17.51 -25.02 -4.72
C ILE A 82 18.01 -24.35 -6.01
N ALA A 83 18.96 -23.44 -5.88
CA ALA A 83 19.54 -22.73 -7.01
C ALA A 83 20.25 -23.62 -8.01
N SER A 84 21.06 -24.53 -7.47
CA SER A 84 21.87 -25.46 -8.26
C SER A 84 21.02 -26.50 -9.00
N ALA A 85 19.85 -26.85 -8.47
CA ALA A 85 18.96 -27.87 -9.03
C ALA A 85 17.84 -27.29 -9.91
N GLY A 86 17.71 -25.96 -9.99
CA GLY A 86 16.59 -25.26 -10.61
C GLY A 86 16.97 -24.35 -11.79
N VAL A 87 15.97 -23.60 -12.27
CA VAL A 87 16.16 -22.52 -13.25
C VAL A 87 16.27 -21.19 -12.51
N ASN A 88 17.17 -20.34 -13.00
CA ASN A 88 17.55 -19.09 -12.36
C ASN A 88 17.17 -17.91 -13.26
N GLY A 89 16.92 -16.74 -12.67
CA GLY A 89 16.63 -15.53 -13.43
C GLY A 89 16.62 -14.27 -12.56
N LEU A 90 16.49 -13.14 -13.22
CA LEU A 90 16.19 -11.85 -12.59
C LEU A 90 14.74 -11.48 -12.86
N MET A 91 14.12 -10.76 -11.93
CA MET A 91 12.75 -10.28 -12.10
C MET A 91 12.68 -8.82 -11.69
N ASP A 92 12.24 -7.98 -12.64
CA ASP A 92 11.78 -6.64 -12.34
C ASP A 92 10.26 -6.71 -12.12
N PRO A 93 9.74 -6.47 -10.90
CA PRO A 93 8.34 -6.71 -10.61
C PRO A 93 7.39 -5.89 -11.47
N VAL A 94 7.77 -4.70 -11.95
CA VAL A 94 6.90 -3.84 -12.76
C VAL A 94 7.59 -3.37 -14.04
N GLU A 95 8.78 -2.79 -13.90
CA GLU A 95 9.65 -2.41 -15.02
C GLU A 95 11.08 -2.18 -14.51
N VAL A 96 12.03 -2.21 -15.44
CA VAL A 96 13.44 -1.97 -15.14
C VAL A 96 13.63 -0.59 -14.53
N GLY A 97 14.28 -0.55 -13.36
CA GLY A 97 14.63 0.70 -12.68
C GLY A 97 13.51 1.37 -11.89
N LEU A 98 12.29 0.83 -11.88
CA LEU A 98 11.18 1.37 -11.09
C LEU A 98 11.13 0.76 -9.69
N GLY A 99 11.27 1.60 -8.67
CA GLY A 99 10.95 1.23 -7.29
C GLY A 99 9.45 1.07 -7.11
N CYS A 100 8.99 -0.16 -6.86
CA CYS A 100 7.57 -0.47 -6.66
C CYS A 100 7.23 -0.74 -5.19
N GLY A 101 6.01 -0.37 -4.77
CA GLY A 101 5.48 -0.77 -3.47
C GLY A 101 5.04 -2.24 -3.46
N SER A 102 4.96 -2.85 -2.27
CA SER A 102 4.53 -4.24 -2.12
C SER A 102 3.16 -4.51 -2.77
N ASP A 103 2.23 -3.56 -2.72
CA ASP A 103 0.93 -3.65 -3.37
C ASP A 103 1.03 -3.86 -4.89
N THR A 104 1.74 -2.97 -5.59
CA THR A 104 1.96 -3.07 -7.04
C THR A 104 2.81 -4.29 -7.44
N ALA A 105 3.81 -4.64 -6.62
CA ALA A 105 4.64 -5.82 -6.85
C ALA A 105 3.83 -7.12 -6.75
N HIS A 106 2.97 -7.26 -5.72
CA HIS A 106 2.15 -8.45 -5.55
C HIS A 106 1.12 -8.59 -6.67
N LEU A 107 0.51 -7.49 -7.13
CA LEU A 107 -0.38 -7.53 -8.30
C LEU A 107 0.32 -8.12 -9.52
N SER A 108 1.52 -7.60 -9.83
CA SER A 108 2.29 -8.07 -10.97
C SER A 108 2.73 -9.53 -10.84
N LEU A 109 3.19 -9.94 -9.66
CA LEU A 109 3.56 -11.34 -9.37
C LEU A 109 2.39 -12.31 -9.55
N LEU A 110 1.17 -11.85 -9.31
CA LEU A 110 -0.06 -12.62 -9.50
C LEU A 110 -0.61 -12.53 -10.93
N GLY A 111 0.09 -11.84 -11.84
CA GLY A 111 -0.26 -11.72 -13.26
C GLY A 111 -1.15 -10.52 -13.62
N TYR A 112 -1.35 -9.57 -12.70
CA TYR A 112 -2.10 -8.35 -12.97
C TYR A 112 -1.17 -7.18 -13.28
N ASP A 113 -1.33 -6.53 -14.43
CA ASP A 113 -0.61 -5.30 -14.72
C ASP A 113 -1.03 -4.19 -13.73
N PRO A 114 -0.14 -3.72 -12.83
CA PRO A 114 -0.49 -2.69 -11.87
C PRO A 114 -0.89 -1.37 -12.56
N ARG A 115 -0.44 -1.07 -13.78
CA ARG A 115 -0.84 0.16 -14.50
C ARG A 115 -2.32 0.15 -14.84
N VAL A 116 -2.87 -1.05 -15.08
CA VAL A 116 -4.28 -1.24 -15.43
C VAL A 116 -5.14 -1.41 -14.19
N TYR A 117 -4.70 -2.23 -13.23
CA TYR A 117 -5.55 -2.70 -12.13
C TYR A 117 -5.29 -2.02 -10.79
N TYR A 118 -4.13 -1.38 -10.60
CA TYR A 118 -3.88 -0.67 -9.35
C TYR A 118 -4.74 0.59 -9.29
N ARG A 119 -5.52 0.68 -8.22
CA ARG A 119 -6.43 1.80 -7.96
C ARG A 119 -6.28 2.39 -6.58
N GLY A 120 -5.08 2.26 -6.01
CA GLY A 120 -4.72 2.84 -4.72
C GLY A 120 -4.62 1.83 -3.58
N ARG A 121 -3.77 2.17 -2.60
CA ARG A 121 -3.38 1.26 -1.50
C ARG A 121 -4.47 1.09 -0.45
N GLY A 122 -5.33 2.09 -0.25
CA GLY A 122 -6.32 2.11 0.83
C GLY A 122 -7.29 0.94 0.78
N ALA A 123 -7.68 0.50 -0.42
CA ALA A 123 -8.52 -0.68 -0.61
C ALA A 123 -7.86 -1.95 -0.07
N PHE A 124 -6.58 -2.19 -0.40
CA PHE A 124 -5.86 -3.38 0.07
C PHE A 124 -5.72 -3.41 1.59
N GLU A 125 -5.35 -2.28 2.20
CA GLU A 125 -5.12 -2.20 3.64
C GLU A 125 -6.43 -2.33 4.43
N SER A 126 -7.51 -1.67 3.98
CA SER A 126 -8.82 -1.78 4.63
C SER A 126 -9.42 -3.17 4.51
N MET A 127 -9.31 -3.83 3.35
CA MET A 127 -9.71 -5.23 3.21
C MET A 127 -8.85 -6.15 4.08
N GLY A 128 -7.53 -5.90 4.16
CA GLY A 128 -6.61 -6.62 5.04
C GLY A 128 -6.93 -6.46 6.54
N ALA A 129 -7.47 -5.30 6.94
CA ALA A 129 -7.98 -5.06 8.28
C ALA A 129 -9.36 -5.71 8.55
N GLY A 130 -9.96 -6.37 7.54
CA GLY A 130 -11.24 -7.05 7.67
C GLY A 130 -12.47 -6.16 7.44
N LEU A 131 -12.32 -5.04 6.70
CA LEU A 131 -13.47 -4.26 6.21
C LEU A 131 -13.93 -4.82 4.86
N ALA A 132 -15.20 -5.23 4.79
CA ALA A 132 -15.81 -5.70 3.55
C ALA A 132 -16.10 -4.52 2.60
N MET A 133 -15.66 -4.66 1.35
CA MET A 133 -15.85 -3.68 0.28
C MET A 133 -16.54 -4.31 -0.93
N SER A 134 -17.52 -3.59 -1.48
CA SER A 134 -18.18 -3.87 -2.75
C SER A 134 -17.50 -3.09 -3.89
N PRO A 135 -17.59 -3.54 -5.15
CA PRO A 135 -17.14 -2.75 -6.29
C PRO A 135 -17.73 -1.33 -6.27
N GLY A 136 -16.87 -0.33 -6.47
CA GLY A 136 -17.21 1.10 -6.37
C GLY A 136 -16.95 1.73 -5.00
N ASP A 137 -16.86 0.95 -3.92
CA ASP A 137 -16.52 1.48 -2.60
C ASP A 137 -15.07 2.03 -2.59
N ILE A 138 -14.84 3.12 -1.86
CA ILE A 138 -13.49 3.65 -1.64
C ILE A 138 -13.02 3.36 -0.23
N ALA A 139 -11.69 3.33 -0.07
CA ALA A 139 -11.07 3.15 1.22
C ALA A 139 -9.77 3.92 1.35
N PHE A 140 -9.41 4.19 2.59
CA PHE A 140 -8.18 4.86 2.97
C PHE A 140 -7.43 4.01 3.98
N LYS A 141 -6.13 3.87 3.74
CA LYS A 141 -5.22 3.60 4.85
C LYS A 141 -5.18 4.88 5.65
N SER A 142 -5.38 4.79 6.96
CA SER A 142 -5.56 6.00 7.75
C SER A 142 -4.78 5.96 9.04
N ASN A 143 -4.49 7.14 9.58
CA ASN A 143 -3.73 7.31 10.81
C ASN A 143 -4.52 8.18 11.79
N PHE A 144 -4.66 7.73 13.03
CA PHE A 144 -4.99 8.64 14.13
C PHE A 144 -3.84 9.61 14.35
N ALA A 145 -4.18 10.89 14.44
CA ALA A 145 -3.23 11.99 14.51
C ALA A 145 -3.72 13.09 15.45
N THR A 146 -2.81 14.02 15.75
CA THR A 146 -3.03 15.18 16.59
C THR A 146 -3.03 16.43 15.72
N LEU A 147 -4.18 17.09 15.68
CA LEU A 147 -4.44 18.35 15.01
C LEU A 147 -4.52 19.47 16.06
N ASP A 148 -3.84 20.56 15.81
CA ASP A 148 -4.10 21.83 16.47
C ASP A 148 -5.32 22.49 15.81
N GLU A 149 -6.40 22.66 16.55
CA GLU A 149 -7.66 23.21 16.04
C GLU A 149 -7.58 24.71 15.77
N GLU A 150 -6.75 25.45 16.50
CA GLU A 150 -6.62 26.90 16.33
C GLU A 150 -5.83 27.22 15.07
N THR A 151 -4.75 26.47 14.83
CA THR A 151 -3.85 26.72 13.70
C THR A 151 -4.16 25.87 12.47
N GLY A 152 -4.91 24.77 12.62
CA GLY A 152 -5.15 23.77 11.59
C GLY A 152 -3.91 22.91 11.26
N VAL A 153 -2.89 22.94 12.12
CA VAL A 153 -1.62 22.22 11.91
C VAL A 153 -1.69 20.82 12.50
N VAL A 154 -1.31 19.82 11.69
CA VAL A 154 -1.09 18.45 12.15
C VAL A 154 0.23 18.39 12.92
N ILE A 155 0.17 18.47 14.25
CA ILE A 155 1.35 18.43 15.15
C ILE A 155 2.04 17.07 15.06
N SER A 156 1.25 16.00 15.10
CA SER A 156 1.76 14.63 14.99
C SER A 156 0.85 13.79 14.09
N ARG A 157 1.41 13.21 13.04
CA ARG A 157 0.70 12.27 12.15
C ARG A 157 0.47 10.89 12.75
N ARG A 158 0.96 10.67 13.97
CA ARG A 158 0.84 9.41 14.72
C ARG A 158 0.54 9.79 16.16
N ALA A 159 -0.74 9.72 16.54
CA ALA A 159 -1.15 10.07 17.89
C ALA A 159 -0.39 9.25 18.95
N ASP A 160 -0.27 7.94 18.71
CA ASP A 160 0.53 7.03 19.52
C ASP A 160 0.97 5.80 18.72
N ARG A 161 2.06 5.16 19.12
CA ARG A 161 2.38 3.82 18.61
C ARG A 161 1.76 2.72 19.46
N HIS A 162 1.49 2.98 20.74
CA HIS A 162 0.82 2.06 21.64
C HIS A 162 -0.67 2.44 21.69
N PHE A 163 -1.40 2.08 20.63
CA PHE A 163 -2.79 2.47 20.42
C PHE A 163 -3.73 1.26 20.35
N GLU A 164 -3.27 0.10 20.81
CA GLU A 164 -3.98 -1.18 20.73
C GLU A 164 -5.22 -1.21 21.63
N GLU A 165 -5.18 -0.53 22.77
CA GLU A 165 -6.32 -0.44 23.69
C GLU A 165 -7.29 0.68 23.28
N GLU A 166 -6.74 1.83 22.88
CA GLU A 166 -7.51 3.05 22.63
C GLU A 166 -8.05 3.14 21.20
N GLY A 167 -7.31 2.63 20.23
CA GLY A 167 -7.66 2.64 18.82
C GLY A 167 -8.99 1.95 18.51
N PRO A 168 -9.25 0.73 19.00
CA PRO A 168 -10.55 0.08 18.83
C PRO A 168 -11.73 0.91 19.39
N ILE A 169 -11.54 1.60 20.52
CA ILE A 169 -12.57 2.44 21.13
C ILE A 169 -12.90 3.63 20.23
N LEU A 170 -11.89 4.34 19.73
CA LEU A 170 -12.10 5.46 18.82
C LEU A 170 -12.65 5.01 17.47
N CYS A 171 -12.21 3.86 16.94
CA CYS A 171 -12.80 3.29 15.72
C CYS A 171 -14.29 2.96 15.93
N ALA A 172 -14.68 2.40 17.08
CA ALA A 172 -16.07 2.11 17.38
C ALA A 172 -16.94 3.38 17.47
N ALA A 173 -16.38 4.50 17.94
CA ALA A 173 -17.07 5.79 17.96
C ALA A 173 -17.27 6.38 16.54
N LEU A 174 -16.41 6.02 15.59
CA LEU A 174 -16.47 6.48 14.20
C LEU A 174 -17.24 5.52 13.28
N ASP A 175 -17.32 4.23 13.62
CA ASP A 175 -17.99 3.22 12.79
C ASP A 175 -19.49 3.52 12.65
N GLY A 176 -19.99 3.61 11.42
CA GLY A 176 -21.39 3.90 11.15
C GLY A 176 -21.79 5.37 11.32
N MET A 177 -20.83 6.28 11.51
CA MET A 177 -21.11 7.71 11.59
C MET A 177 -21.79 8.24 10.32
N LYS A 178 -22.52 9.35 10.46
CA LYS A 178 -23.32 9.96 9.39
C LYS A 178 -22.64 11.18 8.81
N LEU A 179 -22.81 11.36 7.51
CA LEU A 179 -22.39 12.56 6.77
C LEU A 179 -23.66 13.40 6.49
N PRO A 180 -23.87 14.53 7.18
CA PRO A 180 -25.14 15.28 7.11
C PRO A 180 -25.54 15.70 5.69
N SER A 181 -24.60 16.10 4.84
CA SER A 181 -24.89 16.50 3.45
C SER A 181 -24.97 15.29 2.51
N PHE A 182 -24.55 14.12 2.98
CA PHE A 182 -24.42 12.89 2.19
C PHE A 182 -25.03 11.69 2.93
N PRO A 183 -26.33 11.72 3.28
CA PRO A 183 -26.97 10.72 4.14
C PRO A 183 -27.04 9.31 3.53
N GLN A 184 -26.90 9.19 2.21
CA GLN A 184 -26.88 7.93 1.48
C GLN A 184 -25.54 7.17 1.58
N TYR A 185 -24.51 7.78 2.17
CA TYR A 185 -23.20 7.16 2.31
C TYR A 185 -23.07 6.44 3.65
N GLU A 186 -22.44 5.27 3.62
CA GLU A 186 -22.08 4.49 4.81
C GLU A 186 -20.58 4.61 5.04
N VAL A 187 -20.19 4.93 6.27
CA VAL A 187 -18.78 4.97 6.68
C VAL A 187 -18.51 3.81 7.63
N ARG A 188 -17.47 3.03 7.33
CA ARG A 188 -17.00 1.93 8.18
C ARG A 188 -15.56 2.16 8.58
N VAL A 189 -15.26 1.99 9.87
CA VAL A 189 -13.95 2.26 10.44
C VAL A 189 -13.51 1.06 11.24
N ARG A 190 -12.27 0.59 11.01
CA ARG A 190 -11.72 -0.54 11.74
C ARG A 190 -10.29 -0.29 12.14
N TYR A 191 -10.00 -0.63 13.38
CA TYR A 191 -8.64 -0.59 13.92
C TYR A 191 -7.74 -1.58 13.16
N ALA A 192 -6.50 -1.18 12.92
CA ALA A 192 -5.48 -2.05 12.34
C ALA A 192 -4.37 -2.34 13.37
N THR A 193 -3.29 -1.56 13.37
CA THR A 193 -2.13 -1.73 14.27
C THR A 193 -1.53 -0.36 14.60
N GLU A 194 -1.02 -0.19 15.81
CA GLU A 194 -0.52 1.11 16.29
C GLU A 194 -1.57 2.22 16.02
N HIS A 195 -1.16 3.43 15.63
CA HIS A 195 -2.00 4.53 15.15
C HIS A 195 -2.87 4.25 13.91
N ARG A 196 -2.79 3.08 13.27
CA ARG A 196 -3.40 2.85 11.95
C ARG A 196 -4.83 2.35 12.06
N CYS A 197 -5.66 2.79 11.14
CA CYS A 197 -7.01 2.28 10.92
C CYS A 197 -7.35 2.24 9.42
N GLY A 198 -8.32 1.40 9.07
CA GLY A 198 -8.97 1.42 7.77
C GLY A 198 -10.24 2.25 7.84
N VAL A 199 -10.48 3.08 6.83
CA VAL A 199 -11.75 3.81 6.65
C VAL A 199 -12.29 3.42 5.28
N VAL A 200 -13.53 2.94 5.23
CA VAL A 200 -14.27 2.61 4.00
C VAL A 200 -15.46 3.54 3.88
N VAL A 201 -15.70 4.06 2.69
CA VAL A 201 -16.87 4.84 2.35
C VAL A 201 -17.61 4.12 1.24
N LYS A 202 -18.90 3.86 1.47
CA LYS A 202 -19.78 3.19 0.52
C LYS A 202 -20.87 4.15 0.07
N GLY A 203 -21.18 4.11 -1.22
CA GLY A 203 -22.24 4.93 -1.78
C GLY A 203 -22.09 5.12 -3.28
N PRO A 204 -23.03 5.82 -3.92
CA PRO A 204 -23.02 6.00 -5.36
C PRO A 204 -21.91 6.95 -5.82
N LYS A 205 -21.48 6.82 -7.08
CA LYS A 205 -20.63 7.79 -7.80
C LYS A 205 -19.34 8.18 -7.06
N LEU A 206 -18.69 7.19 -6.44
CA LEU A 206 -17.38 7.38 -5.81
C LEU A 206 -16.25 7.16 -6.82
N SER A 207 -15.14 7.89 -6.63
CA SER A 207 -13.92 7.77 -7.42
C SER A 207 -12.69 7.59 -6.53
N GLY A 208 -11.76 6.74 -6.96
CA GLY A 208 -10.45 6.60 -6.31
C GLY A 208 -9.47 7.73 -6.64
N ASN A 209 -9.77 8.55 -7.65
CA ASN A 209 -8.86 9.58 -8.18
C ASN A 209 -9.00 10.90 -7.42
N ILE A 210 -8.72 10.84 -6.12
CA ILE A 210 -8.71 12.02 -5.23
C ILE A 210 -7.44 12.03 -4.37
N SER A 211 -7.03 13.22 -3.95
CA SER A 211 -5.98 13.38 -2.95
C SER A 211 -6.49 12.99 -1.55
N GLY A 212 -5.57 12.84 -0.60
CA GLY A 212 -5.88 12.60 0.81
C GLY A 212 -5.79 13.87 1.65
N THR A 213 -6.08 13.74 2.95
CA THR A 213 -5.97 14.83 3.93
C THR A 213 -4.61 14.85 4.65
N ASP A 214 -3.81 13.78 4.52
CA ASP A 214 -2.48 13.67 5.15
C ASP A 214 -1.43 14.59 4.50
N PRO A 215 -0.82 15.55 5.22
CA PRO A 215 0.24 16.41 4.70
C PRO A 215 1.60 15.70 4.50
N LEU A 216 1.69 14.40 4.80
CA LEU A 216 2.86 13.54 4.65
C LEU A 216 4.07 13.89 5.54
N LYS A 217 4.03 15.02 6.27
CA LYS A 217 5.01 15.44 7.27
C LYS A 217 4.31 16.12 8.45
N ASP A 218 4.88 15.96 9.64
CA ASP A 218 4.41 16.65 10.85
C ASP A 218 4.64 18.16 10.74
N ASN A 219 3.92 18.93 11.55
CA ASN A 219 3.96 20.39 11.60
C ASN A 219 3.63 21.05 10.25
N ARG A 220 2.57 20.53 9.61
CA ARG A 220 2.01 21.05 8.35
C ARG A 220 0.51 21.17 8.46
N LEU A 221 -0.07 22.09 7.69
CA LEU A 221 -1.52 22.25 7.60
C LEU A 221 -2.18 20.96 7.14
N LEU A 222 -3.32 20.63 7.76
CA LEU A 222 -4.19 19.58 7.27
C LEU A 222 -4.61 19.89 5.83
N LEU A 223 -4.48 18.91 4.93
CA LEU A 223 -4.87 19.10 3.54
C LEU A 223 -6.37 18.86 3.37
N LYS A 224 -6.96 19.54 2.39
CA LYS A 224 -8.28 19.18 1.88
C LYS A 224 -8.10 18.13 0.78
N ALA A 225 -9.02 17.19 0.72
CA ALA A 225 -9.12 16.28 -0.42
C ALA A 225 -9.54 17.09 -1.65
N GLU A 226 -8.88 16.83 -2.77
CA GLU A 226 -9.08 17.46 -4.07
C GLU A 226 -9.22 16.38 -5.13
N ALA A 227 -9.97 16.68 -6.19
CA ALA A 227 -10.05 15.80 -7.36
C ALA A 227 -8.70 15.78 -8.07
N LEU A 228 -8.25 14.59 -8.50
CA LEU A 228 -7.02 14.43 -9.29
C LEU A 228 -7.29 14.35 -10.80
N ASP A 229 -8.57 14.39 -11.20
CA ASP A 229 -9.02 14.47 -12.58
C ASP A 229 -10.28 15.35 -12.71
N ASP A 230 -10.71 15.58 -13.95
CA ASP A 230 -11.82 16.47 -14.28
C ASP A 230 -13.20 15.78 -14.20
N THR A 231 -13.30 14.59 -13.63
CA THR A 231 -14.59 13.87 -13.53
C THR A 231 -15.49 14.45 -12.44
N ASP A 232 -16.80 14.37 -12.65
CA ASP A 232 -17.78 14.76 -11.63
C ASP A 232 -17.70 13.84 -10.41
N GLU A 233 -17.40 12.56 -10.62
CA GLU A 233 -17.23 11.57 -9.56
C GLU A 233 -16.04 11.93 -8.65
N ALA A 234 -14.90 12.37 -9.20
CA ALA A 234 -13.75 12.79 -8.38
C ALA A 234 -14.06 14.05 -7.58
N ARG A 235 -14.66 15.08 -8.20
CA ARG A 235 -15.08 16.30 -7.48
C ARG A 235 -16.09 16.00 -6.37
N HIS A 236 -17.09 15.19 -6.68
CA HIS A 236 -18.10 14.75 -5.73
C HIS A 236 -17.48 13.98 -4.56
N THR A 237 -16.58 13.04 -4.86
CA THR A 237 -15.89 12.24 -3.84
C THR A 237 -15.02 13.10 -2.93
N ALA A 238 -14.29 14.08 -3.49
CA ALA A 238 -13.50 15.00 -2.69
C ALA A 238 -14.37 15.78 -1.69
N ASN A 239 -15.56 16.21 -2.09
CA ASN A 239 -16.52 16.87 -1.18
C ASN A 239 -17.01 15.94 -0.07
N VAL A 240 -17.39 14.70 -0.41
CA VAL A 240 -17.77 13.67 0.58
C VAL A 240 -16.64 13.43 1.59
N VAL A 241 -15.40 13.32 1.11
CA VAL A 241 -14.22 13.04 1.95
C VAL A 241 -13.84 14.24 2.84
N ASN A 242 -14.02 15.46 2.35
CA ASN A 242 -13.83 16.66 3.17
C ASN A 242 -14.89 16.78 4.27
N GLU A 243 -16.15 16.41 4.03
CA GLU A 243 -17.16 16.32 5.10
C GLU A 243 -16.84 15.19 6.10
N LEU A 244 -16.48 14.02 5.58
CA LEU A 244 -15.98 12.89 6.38
C LEU A 244 -14.86 13.31 7.34
N SER A 245 -13.84 14.02 6.86
CA SER A 245 -12.73 14.49 7.71
C SER A 245 -13.20 15.43 8.83
N LYS A 246 -14.18 16.30 8.55
CA LYS A 246 -14.75 17.23 9.54
C LYS A 246 -15.56 16.48 10.60
N GLU A 247 -16.41 15.55 10.18
CA GLU A 247 -17.24 14.76 11.09
C GLU A 247 -16.41 13.85 11.98
N ILE A 248 -15.35 13.23 11.44
CA ILE A 248 -14.35 12.50 12.24
C ILE A 248 -13.78 13.41 13.32
N SER A 249 -13.31 14.60 12.96
CA SER A 249 -12.72 15.54 13.91
C SER A 249 -13.72 15.87 15.02
N ARG A 250 -14.94 16.23 14.65
CA ARG A 250 -16.01 16.60 15.58
C ARG A 250 -16.32 15.49 16.60
N ILE A 251 -16.40 14.24 16.15
CA ILE A 251 -16.64 13.08 17.02
C ILE A 251 -15.45 12.86 17.96
N LEU A 252 -14.22 12.90 17.43
CA LEU A 252 -13.03 12.63 18.23
C LEU A 252 -12.74 13.72 19.27
N ILE A 253 -12.91 15.00 18.92
CA ILE A 253 -12.72 16.12 19.86
C ILE A 253 -13.63 15.97 21.08
N SER A 254 -14.89 15.57 20.87
CA SER A 254 -15.87 15.38 21.93
C SER A 254 -15.74 14.04 22.68
N HIS A 255 -14.87 13.14 22.24
CA HIS A 255 -14.75 11.81 22.82
C HIS A 255 -14.01 11.83 24.18
N PRO A 256 -14.57 11.23 25.25
CA PRO A 256 -14.00 11.31 26.61
C PRO A 256 -12.59 10.72 26.73
N LEU A 257 -12.22 9.79 25.85
CA LEU A 257 -10.87 9.24 25.81
C LEU A 257 -9.81 10.30 25.52
N ASN A 258 -10.11 11.31 24.68
CA ASN A 258 -9.16 12.38 24.40
C ASN A 258 -8.97 13.32 25.60
N ALA A 259 -10.03 13.55 26.40
CA ALA A 259 -9.88 14.26 27.67
C ALA A 259 -8.98 13.49 28.65
N LYS A 260 -9.12 12.15 28.72
CA LYS A 260 -8.22 11.29 29.50
C LYS A 260 -6.78 11.38 29.00
N ARG A 261 -6.54 11.23 27.68
CA ARG A 261 -5.20 11.35 27.08
C ARG A 261 -4.54 12.70 27.42
N ALA A 262 -5.29 13.78 27.30
CA ALA A 262 -4.81 15.12 27.65
C ALA A 262 -4.41 15.23 29.13
N SER A 263 -5.21 14.68 30.05
CA SER A 263 -4.89 14.68 31.49
C SER A 263 -3.64 13.85 31.83
N GLU A 264 -3.31 12.87 31.00
CA GLU A 264 -2.10 12.04 31.11
C GLU A 264 -0.89 12.65 30.37
N GLY A 265 -1.02 13.84 29.77
CA GLY A 265 0.03 14.47 28.98
C GLY A 265 0.33 13.77 27.65
N LYS A 266 -0.57 12.88 27.19
CA LYS A 266 -0.45 12.22 25.89
C LYS A 266 -1.04 13.08 24.78
N ASN A 267 -0.51 12.92 23.58
CA ASN A 267 -1.08 13.49 22.36
C ASN A 267 -2.53 13.04 22.16
N ILE A 268 -3.47 13.97 22.05
CA ILE A 268 -4.86 13.65 21.70
C ILE A 268 -4.95 13.10 20.27
N ALA A 269 -5.88 12.19 20.04
CA ALA A 269 -6.20 11.65 18.73
C ALA A 269 -7.51 12.29 18.23
N ASN A 270 -7.44 13.55 17.80
CA ASN A 270 -8.60 14.36 17.43
C ASN A 270 -8.84 14.45 15.92
N ILE A 271 -8.04 13.78 15.09
CA ILE A 271 -8.27 13.65 13.65
C ILE A 271 -7.84 12.26 13.16
N VAL A 272 -8.43 11.82 12.05
CA VAL A 272 -7.90 10.71 11.24
C VAL A 272 -7.42 11.25 9.90
N LEU A 273 -6.14 11.04 9.59
CA LEU A 273 -5.56 11.41 8.31
C LEU A 273 -5.88 10.34 7.27
N LEU A 274 -6.62 10.74 6.23
CA LEU A 274 -7.07 9.87 5.14
C LEU A 274 -6.01 9.90 4.04
N ARG A 275 -5.44 8.74 3.69
CA ARG A 275 -4.37 8.67 2.69
C ARG A 275 -4.48 7.47 1.76
N GLY A 276 -3.98 7.67 0.55
CA GLY A 276 -3.93 6.64 -0.48
C GLY A 276 -5.32 6.10 -0.80
N CYS A 277 -6.24 6.98 -1.21
CA CYS A 277 -7.59 6.58 -1.63
C CYS A 277 -7.50 5.40 -2.58
N GLY A 278 -8.23 4.34 -2.27
CA GLY A 278 -8.28 3.12 -3.05
C GLY A 278 -9.71 2.76 -3.39
N ILE A 279 -10.06 2.65 -4.68
CA ILE A 279 -11.38 2.18 -5.09
C ILE A 279 -11.38 0.66 -5.32
N ARG A 280 -12.41 -0.02 -4.83
CA ARG A 280 -12.62 -1.44 -5.08
C ARG A 280 -13.10 -1.63 -6.51
N ILE A 281 -12.25 -2.23 -7.34
CA ILE A 281 -12.62 -2.58 -8.71
C ILE A 281 -13.44 -3.87 -8.76
N GLU A 282 -14.21 -4.03 -9.82
CA GLU A 282 -14.84 -5.30 -10.15
C GLU A 282 -13.79 -6.35 -10.52
N ARG A 283 -14.04 -7.61 -10.13
CA ARG A 283 -13.13 -8.71 -10.44
C ARG A 283 -13.22 -9.02 -11.93
N ILE A 284 -12.26 -8.55 -12.71
CA ILE A 284 -12.10 -8.97 -14.10
C ILE A 284 -11.37 -10.32 -14.10
N GLY A 285 -11.87 -11.28 -14.90
CA GLY A 285 -11.26 -12.60 -15.03
C GLY A 285 -9.78 -12.50 -15.40
N LEU A 286 -8.96 -13.42 -14.88
CA LEU A 286 -7.53 -13.50 -15.21
C LEU A 286 -7.38 -13.67 -16.73
N VAL A 287 -6.98 -12.59 -17.41
CA VAL A 287 -6.37 -12.71 -18.74
C VAL A 287 -4.96 -13.22 -18.48
N GLY A 288 -4.57 -14.31 -19.14
CA GLY A 288 -3.44 -15.17 -18.76
C GLY A 288 -2.20 -14.46 -18.20
N ILE A 289 -1.58 -15.08 -17.19
CA ILE A 289 -0.34 -14.62 -16.55
C ILE A 289 0.75 -14.48 -17.63
N VAL A 290 1.09 -13.24 -18.01
CA VAL A 290 2.27 -12.94 -18.83
C VAL A 290 3.35 -12.39 -17.90
N ILE A 291 4.17 -13.28 -17.34
CA ILE A 291 5.42 -12.87 -16.70
C ILE A 291 6.47 -12.83 -17.79
N LEU A 292 6.99 -11.65 -18.10
CA LEU A 292 8.13 -11.48 -18.99
C LEU A 292 9.39 -11.89 -18.22
N TRP A 293 9.97 -13.03 -18.60
CA TRP A 293 11.24 -13.52 -18.08
C TRP A 293 12.35 -13.21 -19.08
N GLU A 294 13.41 -12.55 -18.63
CA GLU A 294 14.71 -12.63 -19.30
C GLU A 294 15.53 -13.72 -18.61
N VAL A 295 15.70 -14.84 -19.31
CA VAL A 295 16.62 -15.91 -18.91
C VAL A 295 18.03 -15.45 -19.29
N LEU A 296 18.95 -15.40 -18.32
CA LEU A 296 20.38 -15.20 -18.55
C LEU A 296 21.11 -16.54 -18.64
#